data_AF-A0A7J7PSJ0-F1
#
_entry.id   AF-A0A7J7PSJ0-F1
#
_cell.length_a   1.000
_cell.length_b   1.000
_cell.length_c   1.000
_cell.angle_alpha   90.00
_cell.angle_beta   90.00
_cell.angle_gamma   90.00
#
_symmetry.space_group_name_H-M   'P 1'
#
loop_
_entity.id
_entity.type
_entity.pdbx_description
1 polymer ?
#
loop_
_entity_poly.entity_id
_entity_poly.type
_entity_poly.pdbx_seq_one_letter_code
_entity_poly.pdbx_strand_id
1 'polypeptide(L)'
;MARGSSSSSRNSRNAALVRGCSAAALACLSVGVLVVAAGLILPSRIDGKLWRGVLDTIVWTPQSPPATDARYRNNTAPGAPPAYFRAWLFNITNLHDVRQGAKPMLEQVGPYVYRAYHERHQVMWSGDGRVHFKDYTYFKLDRNLTAADPDAPIATLQHAAAGGAGSTAWQCIAPSGAFCGPANARVGQVG
;
A
#
# COMPACT_ATOMS: atom_id res chain seq x y z
N MET A 1 -57.97 -64.13 48.52
CA MET A 1 -56.73 -64.43 47.78
C MET A 1 -56.63 -63.46 46.60
N ALA A 2 -55.52 -62.72 46.51
CA ALA A 2 -55.27 -61.68 45.51
C ALA A 2 -54.49 -62.21 44.28
N ARG A 3 -54.43 -61.38 43.22
CA ARG A 3 -53.69 -61.46 41.93
C ARG A 3 -54.62 -61.83 40.75
N GLY A 4 -54.64 -61.14 39.61
CA GLY A 4 -53.95 -59.94 39.14
C GLY A 4 -54.18 -59.83 37.62
N SER A 5 -54.64 -58.67 37.13
CA SER A 5 -54.84 -58.42 35.70
C SER A 5 -54.49 -56.96 35.34
N SER A 6 -53.20 -56.66 35.26
CA SER A 6 -52.71 -55.30 34.91
C SER A 6 -51.60 -55.28 33.85
N SER A 7 -51.47 -56.34 33.04
CA SER A 7 -50.38 -56.48 32.05
C SER A 7 -50.73 -56.00 30.63
N SER A 8 -52.00 -56.06 30.20
CA SER A 8 -52.37 -55.83 28.78
C SER A 8 -52.37 -54.35 28.35
N SER A 9 -52.90 -53.44 29.17
CA SER A 9 -52.96 -51.99 28.86
C SER A 9 -51.59 -51.29 28.85
N ARG A 10 -50.55 -51.89 29.45
CA ARG A 10 -49.20 -51.34 29.47
C ARG A 10 -48.49 -51.52 28.11
N ASN A 11 -48.75 -52.62 27.41
CA ASN A 11 -48.06 -52.94 26.16
C ASN A 11 -48.39 -52.01 24.98
N SER A 12 -49.64 -51.53 24.85
CA SER A 12 -50.03 -50.67 23.73
C SER A 12 -49.54 -49.22 23.87
N ARG A 13 -49.50 -48.68 25.10
CA ARG A 13 -48.93 -47.35 25.39
C ARG A 13 -47.41 -47.32 25.18
N ASN A 14 -46.73 -48.42 25.55
CA ASN A 14 -45.29 -48.56 25.34
C ASN A 14 -44.95 -48.62 23.84
N ALA A 15 -45.76 -49.26 23.00
CA ALA A 15 -45.52 -49.35 21.56
C ALA A 15 -45.63 -47.99 20.83
N ALA A 16 -46.58 -47.14 21.21
CA ALA A 16 -46.73 -45.79 20.64
C ALA A 16 -45.62 -44.84 21.12
N LEU A 17 -45.22 -44.93 22.39
CA LEU A 17 -44.11 -44.17 22.97
C LEU A 17 -42.76 -44.54 22.33
N VAL A 18 -42.53 -45.84 22.11
CA VAL A 18 -41.32 -46.35 21.43
C VAL A 18 -41.27 -45.87 19.98
N ARG A 19 -42.38 -45.88 19.24
CA ARG A 19 -42.44 -45.38 17.85
C ARG A 19 -42.17 -43.87 17.75
N GLY A 20 -42.68 -43.07 18.69
CA GLY A 20 -42.41 -41.62 18.76
C GLY A 20 -40.94 -41.30 19.13
N CYS A 21 -40.38 -42.01 20.11
CA CYS A 21 -38.96 -41.90 20.48
C CYS A 21 -38.03 -42.33 19.34
N SER A 22 -38.37 -43.36 18.58
CA SER A 22 -37.58 -43.81 17.43
C SER A 22 -37.59 -42.79 16.28
N ALA A 23 -38.72 -42.15 16.00
CA ALA A 23 -38.80 -41.10 14.98
C ALA A 23 -37.99 -39.84 15.37
N ALA A 24 -38.08 -39.41 16.63
CA ALA A 24 -37.29 -38.31 17.15
C ALA A 24 -35.77 -38.63 17.15
N ALA A 25 -35.40 -39.86 17.52
CA ALA A 25 -34.01 -40.31 17.48
C ALA A 25 -33.43 -40.31 16.06
N LEU A 26 -34.18 -40.79 15.07
CA LEU A 26 -33.76 -40.76 13.66
C LEU A 26 -33.63 -39.34 13.12
N ALA A 27 -34.51 -38.41 13.55
CA ALA A 27 -34.41 -37.00 13.20
C ALA A 27 -33.18 -36.33 13.83
N CYS A 28 -32.85 -36.62 15.10
CA CYS A 28 -31.63 -36.12 15.74
C CYS A 28 -30.36 -36.67 15.08
N LEU A 29 -30.36 -37.95 14.69
CA LEU A 29 -29.24 -38.56 13.98
C LEU A 29 -29.06 -37.97 12.57
N SER A 30 -30.14 -37.72 11.82
CA SER A 30 -30.04 -37.10 10.50
C SER A 30 -29.52 -35.67 10.56
N VAL A 31 -29.96 -34.88 11.55
CA VAL A 31 -29.41 -33.54 11.80
C VAL A 31 -27.94 -33.61 12.22
N GLY A 32 -27.56 -34.56 13.08
CA GLY A 32 -26.17 -34.79 13.46
C GLY A 32 -25.27 -35.14 12.27
N VAL A 33 -25.74 -36.03 11.38
CA VAL A 33 -25.04 -36.39 10.14
C VAL A 33 -24.92 -35.18 9.21
N LEU A 34 -25.95 -34.34 9.10
CA LEU A 34 -25.90 -33.11 8.30
C LEU A 34 -24.90 -32.10 8.87
N VAL A 35 -24.82 -31.94 10.21
CA VAL A 35 -23.85 -31.05 10.85
C VAL A 35 -22.42 -31.55 10.66
N VAL A 36 -22.18 -32.85 10.81
CA VAL A 36 -20.86 -33.46 10.54
C VAL A 36 -20.50 -33.33 9.06
N ALA A 37 -21.43 -33.62 8.14
CA ALA A 37 -21.22 -33.46 6.71
C ALA A 37 -20.94 -32.00 6.33
N ALA A 38 -21.69 -31.04 6.88
CA ALA A 38 -21.45 -29.61 6.68
C ALA A 38 -20.08 -29.20 7.26
N GLY A 39 -19.71 -29.70 8.43
CA GLY A 39 -18.40 -29.46 9.07
C GLY A 39 -17.21 -30.01 8.27
N LEU A 40 -17.41 -31.05 7.45
CA LEU A 40 -16.37 -31.57 6.55
C LEU A 40 -16.38 -30.87 5.17
N ILE A 41 -17.56 -30.55 4.64
CA ILE A 41 -17.72 -29.99 3.29
C ILE A 41 -17.46 -28.48 3.26
N LEU A 42 -18.03 -27.71 4.19
CA LEU A 42 -17.94 -26.24 4.18
C LEU A 42 -16.50 -25.73 4.23
N PRO A 43 -15.61 -26.23 5.11
CA PRO A 43 -14.23 -25.76 5.14
C PRO A 43 -13.53 -25.95 3.80
N SER A 44 -13.63 -27.15 3.19
CA SER A 44 -13.00 -27.42 1.89
C SER A 44 -13.45 -26.48 0.76
N ARG A 45 -14.71 -26.03 0.78
CA ARG A 45 -15.26 -25.12 -0.22
C ARG A 45 -14.90 -23.66 0.07
N ILE A 46 -14.89 -23.28 1.34
CA ILE A 46 -14.53 -21.94 1.78
C ILE A 46 -13.03 -21.72 1.54
N ASP A 47 -12.18 -22.65 1.94
CA ASP A 47 -10.73 -22.57 1.76
C ASP A 47 -10.37 -22.35 0.28
N GLY A 48 -10.98 -23.13 -0.61
CA GLY A 48 -10.74 -23.00 -2.05
C GLY A 48 -11.26 -21.69 -2.66
N LYS A 49 -12.31 -21.07 -2.10
CA LYS A 49 -12.81 -19.75 -2.57
C LYS A 49 -12.01 -18.61 -1.95
N LEU A 50 -11.69 -18.70 -0.67
CA LEU A 50 -10.89 -17.75 0.07
C LEU A 50 -9.50 -17.63 -0.55
N TRP A 51 -8.83 -18.78 -0.77
CA TRP A 51 -7.49 -18.79 -1.33
C TRP A 51 -7.41 -18.13 -2.71
N ARG A 52 -8.40 -18.40 -3.57
CA ARG A 52 -8.51 -17.73 -4.88
C ARG A 52 -8.74 -16.22 -4.73
N GLY A 53 -9.67 -15.81 -3.86
CA GLY A 53 -9.92 -14.37 -3.64
C GLY A 53 -8.71 -13.62 -3.08
N VAL A 54 -7.93 -14.25 -2.20
CA VAL A 54 -6.67 -13.69 -1.70
C VAL A 54 -5.68 -13.54 -2.85
N LEU A 55 -5.44 -14.61 -3.62
CA LEU A 55 -4.49 -14.60 -4.74
C LEU A 55 -4.86 -13.57 -5.81
N ASP A 56 -6.13 -13.43 -6.16
CA ASP A 56 -6.61 -12.44 -7.15
C ASP A 56 -6.41 -10.98 -6.68
N THR A 57 -6.20 -10.76 -5.38
CA THR A 57 -5.98 -9.44 -4.78
C THR A 57 -4.50 -9.14 -4.54
N ILE A 58 -3.71 -10.17 -4.22
CA ILE A 58 -2.29 -9.98 -3.87
C ILE A 58 -1.35 -10.25 -5.03
N VAL A 59 -1.69 -11.12 -5.97
CA VAL A 59 -0.81 -11.45 -7.10
C VAL A 59 -1.21 -10.60 -8.29
N TRP A 60 -0.25 -9.90 -8.88
CA TRP A 60 -0.48 -9.20 -10.13
C TRP A 60 -0.28 -10.16 -11.29
N THR A 61 -1.32 -10.34 -12.10
CA THR A 61 -1.38 -11.22 -13.27
C THR A 61 -2.07 -10.49 -14.43
N PRO A 62 -1.91 -10.94 -15.68
CA PRO A 62 -2.61 -10.35 -16.82
C PRO A 62 -4.15 -10.43 -16.69
N GLN A 63 -4.66 -11.40 -15.92
CA GLN A 63 -6.09 -11.63 -15.69
C GLN A 63 -6.61 -11.04 -14.38
N SER A 64 -5.77 -10.26 -13.68
CA SER A 64 -6.17 -9.64 -12.41
C SER A 64 -7.37 -8.70 -12.57
N PRO A 65 -8.24 -8.59 -11.56
CA PRO A 65 -9.31 -7.61 -11.55
C PRO A 65 -8.79 -6.18 -11.77
N PRO A 66 -9.57 -5.26 -12.38
CA PRO A 66 -9.13 -3.89 -12.63
C PRO A 66 -8.66 -3.13 -11.40
N ALA A 67 -9.26 -3.40 -10.22
CA ALA A 67 -8.86 -2.79 -8.97
C ALA A 67 -7.46 -3.25 -8.51
N THR A 68 -7.17 -4.56 -8.64
CA THR A 68 -5.84 -5.11 -8.36
C THR A 68 -4.82 -4.54 -9.33
N ASP A 69 -5.12 -4.53 -10.62
CA ASP A 69 -4.22 -3.96 -11.65
C ASP A 69 -3.91 -2.48 -11.39
N ALA A 70 -4.92 -1.66 -11.08
CA ALA A 70 -4.73 -0.24 -10.75
C ALA A 70 -3.76 -0.03 -9.57
N ARG A 71 -3.87 -0.85 -8.51
CA ARG A 71 -2.98 -0.79 -7.33
C ARG A 71 -1.53 -1.08 -7.68
N TYR A 72 -1.27 -1.97 -8.63
CA TYR A 72 0.08 -2.28 -9.08
C TYR A 72 0.59 -1.27 -10.10
N ARG A 73 -0.26 -0.64 -10.90
CA ARG A 73 0.18 0.32 -11.92
C ARG A 73 0.67 1.63 -11.34
N ASN A 74 -0.01 2.15 -10.33
CA ASN A 74 0.37 3.42 -9.73
C ASN A 74 -0.06 3.53 -8.26
N ASN A 75 0.44 4.57 -7.59
CA ASN A 75 0.09 4.88 -6.21
C ASN A 75 -1.09 5.87 -6.08
N THR A 76 -1.95 5.95 -7.09
CA THR A 76 -3.13 6.84 -7.12
C THR A 76 -4.46 6.09 -7.17
N ALA A 77 -4.42 4.76 -7.11
CA ALA A 77 -5.62 3.92 -7.06
C ALA A 77 -6.53 4.30 -5.87
N PRO A 78 -7.86 4.16 -5.99
CA PRO A 78 -8.78 4.42 -4.90
C PRO A 78 -8.40 3.65 -3.63
N GLY A 79 -8.30 4.36 -2.50
CA GLY A 79 -7.90 3.77 -1.22
C GLY A 79 -6.38 3.61 -1.02
N ALA A 80 -5.54 3.93 -2.01
CA ALA A 80 -4.10 3.99 -1.82
C ALA A 80 -3.73 5.23 -0.99
N PRO A 81 -2.95 5.09 0.10
CA PRO A 81 -2.48 6.24 0.85
C PRO A 81 -1.46 7.05 0.02
N PRO A 82 -1.54 8.39 0.02
CA PRO A 82 -0.56 9.22 -0.68
C PRO A 82 0.83 9.08 -0.05
N ALA A 83 1.86 8.98 -0.89
CA ALA A 83 3.24 8.96 -0.46
C ALA A 83 3.83 10.39 -0.45
N TYR A 84 4.46 10.77 0.66
CA TYR A 84 5.09 12.08 0.81
C TYR A 84 6.58 11.93 1.10
N PHE A 85 7.37 12.77 0.45
CA PHE A 85 8.78 12.99 0.73
C PHE A 85 8.95 14.37 1.38
N ARG A 86 9.68 14.43 2.49
CA ARG A 86 9.93 15.68 3.22
C ARG A 86 11.42 15.95 3.24
N ALA A 87 11.81 17.13 2.78
CA ALA A 87 13.20 17.57 2.78
C ALA A 87 13.38 18.75 3.75
N TRP A 88 14.49 18.72 4.46
CA TRP A 88 15.02 19.86 5.20
C TRP A 88 16.39 20.17 4.63
N LEU A 89 16.60 21.44 4.33
CA LEU A 89 17.83 21.93 3.75
C LEU A 89 18.58 22.75 4.79
N PHE A 90 19.90 22.80 4.66
CA PHE A 90 20.74 23.66 5.49
C PHE A 90 21.15 24.87 4.68
N ASN A 91 20.66 26.04 5.09
CA ASN A 91 21.04 27.33 4.55
C ASN A 91 22.30 27.84 5.24
N ILE A 92 23.27 28.31 4.46
CA ILE A 92 24.50 28.92 5.00
C ILE A 92 24.27 30.42 5.18
N THR A 93 24.20 30.89 6.43
CA THR A 93 23.90 32.31 6.73
C THR A 93 25.12 33.22 6.59
N ASN A 94 26.34 32.69 6.75
CA ASN A 94 27.60 33.43 6.67
C ASN A 94 28.41 33.11 5.40
N LEU A 95 27.73 33.06 4.24
CA LEU A 95 28.34 32.62 2.98
C LEU A 95 29.63 33.38 2.59
N HIS A 96 29.70 34.68 2.91
CA HIS A 96 30.88 35.51 2.62
C HIS A 96 32.11 35.06 3.43
N ASP A 97 31.95 34.81 4.72
CA ASP A 97 33.06 34.44 5.60
C ASP A 97 33.53 33.01 5.31
N VAL A 98 32.59 32.12 4.96
CA VAL A 98 32.92 30.75 4.56
C VAL A 98 33.79 30.72 3.32
N ARG A 99 33.58 31.65 2.37
CA ARG A 99 34.46 31.81 1.20
C ARG A 99 35.88 32.22 1.57
N GLN A 100 36.06 32.86 2.73
CA GLN A 100 37.36 33.27 3.25
C GLN A 100 37.99 32.22 4.18
N GLY A 101 37.38 31.04 4.33
CA GLY A 101 37.87 29.94 5.17
C GLY A 101 37.26 29.91 6.58
N ALA A 102 36.28 30.75 6.88
CA ALA A 102 35.56 30.67 8.15
C ALA A 102 34.66 29.43 8.23
N LYS A 103 34.32 29.03 9.45
CA LYS A 103 33.40 27.91 9.70
C LYS A 103 31.97 28.26 9.23
N PRO A 104 31.28 27.39 8.48
CA PRO A 104 29.90 27.64 8.06
C PRO A 104 28.92 27.61 9.23
N MET A 105 28.04 28.61 9.25
CA MET A 105 26.87 28.72 10.11
C MET A 105 25.65 28.23 9.33
N LEU A 106 25.04 27.16 9.83
CA LEU A 106 23.94 26.48 9.15
C LEU A 106 22.62 26.78 9.87
N GLU A 107 21.60 27.10 9.09
CA GLU A 107 20.22 27.22 9.52
C GLU A 107 19.38 26.17 8.80
N GLN A 108 18.61 25.38 9.54
CA GLN A 108 17.73 24.37 8.96
C GLN A 108 16.45 25.03 8.44
N VAL A 109 16.17 24.86 7.15
CA VAL A 109 14.98 25.41 6.47
C VAL A 109 14.12 24.26 5.95
N GLY A 110 12.82 24.30 6.26
CA GLY A 110 11.84 23.30 5.83
C GLY A 110 10.64 23.19 6.77
N PRO A 111 9.78 22.17 6.60
CA PRO A 111 9.88 21.13 5.58
C PRO A 111 9.46 21.62 4.19
N TYR A 112 10.18 21.14 3.16
CA TYR A 112 9.72 21.10 1.78
C TYR A 112 9.05 19.74 1.53
N VAL A 113 7.75 19.75 1.30
CA VAL A 113 6.95 18.53 1.18
C VAL A 113 6.61 18.28 -0.27
N TYR A 114 6.93 17.09 -0.76
CA TYR A 114 6.62 16.64 -2.11
C TYR A 114 5.73 15.41 -2.05
N ARG A 115 4.67 15.40 -2.86
CA ARG A 115 3.91 14.18 -3.13
C ARG A 115 4.66 13.35 -4.18
N ALA A 116 5.02 12.14 -3.82
CA ALA A 116 5.62 11.17 -4.71
C ALA A 116 4.53 10.46 -5.52
N TYR A 117 4.76 10.34 -6.82
CA TYR A 117 3.93 9.57 -7.74
C TYR A 117 4.78 8.45 -8.33
N HIS A 118 4.25 7.24 -8.31
CA HIS A 118 4.87 6.07 -8.90
C HIS A 118 3.98 5.56 -10.03
N GLU A 119 4.55 5.34 -11.21
CA GLU A 119 3.84 4.86 -12.38
C GLU A 119 4.66 3.79 -13.10
N ARG A 120 4.03 2.64 -13.33
CA ARG A 120 4.62 1.53 -14.10
C ARG A 120 4.10 1.56 -15.53
N HIS A 121 5.00 1.79 -16.46
CA HIS A 121 4.74 1.86 -17.90
C HIS A 121 5.32 0.64 -18.62
N GLN A 122 4.83 0.38 -19.83
CA GLN A 122 5.31 -0.72 -20.69
C GLN A 122 5.33 -2.10 -20.00
N VAL A 123 4.20 -2.46 -19.38
CA VAL A 123 4.04 -3.74 -18.67
C VAL A 123 4.03 -4.89 -19.68
N MET A 124 4.98 -5.82 -19.55
CA MET A 124 5.11 -7.02 -20.37
C MET A 124 5.13 -8.25 -19.48
N TRP A 125 4.35 -9.26 -19.85
CA TRP A 125 4.25 -10.52 -19.13
C TRP A 125 5.06 -11.59 -19.84
N SER A 126 5.90 -12.29 -19.10
CA SER A 126 6.65 -13.43 -19.59
C SER A 126 5.89 -14.73 -19.29
N GLY A 127 6.08 -15.75 -20.14
CA GLY A 127 5.42 -17.05 -20.00
C GLY A 127 5.82 -17.84 -18.75
N ASP A 128 6.89 -17.44 -18.07
CA ASP A 128 7.38 -17.98 -16.80
C ASP A 128 6.74 -17.31 -15.56
N GLY A 129 5.74 -16.44 -15.76
CA GLY A 129 5.04 -15.75 -14.68
C GLY A 129 5.72 -14.48 -14.17
N ARG A 130 6.77 -14.00 -14.86
CA ARG A 130 7.42 -12.72 -14.54
C ARG A 130 6.72 -11.55 -15.21
N VAL A 131 6.86 -10.37 -14.59
CA VAL A 131 6.40 -9.10 -15.13
C VAL A 131 7.57 -8.14 -15.28
N HIS A 132 7.67 -7.54 -16.45
CA HIS A 132 8.67 -6.52 -16.78
C HIS A 132 7.95 -5.18 -16.97
N PHE A 133 8.50 -4.11 -16.42
CA PHE A 133 7.93 -2.77 -16.55
C PHE A 133 9.03 -1.72 -16.41
N LYS A 134 8.73 -0.51 -16.87
CA LYS A 134 9.53 0.69 -16.58
C LYS A 134 8.87 1.46 -15.44
N ASP A 135 9.62 1.64 -14.36
CA ASP A 135 9.15 2.39 -13.20
C ASP A 135 9.53 3.86 -13.31
N TYR A 136 8.54 4.73 -13.19
CA TYR A 136 8.69 6.17 -13.24
C TYR A 136 8.24 6.76 -11.92
N THR A 137 9.17 7.42 -11.22
CA THR A 137 8.87 8.16 -10.01
C THR A 137 9.07 9.65 -10.26
N TYR A 138 8.06 10.45 -9.95
CA TYR A 138 8.16 11.91 -9.99
C TYR A 138 7.56 12.53 -8.73
N PHE A 139 8.04 13.72 -8.42
CA PHE A 139 7.70 14.44 -7.21
C PHE A 139 7.02 15.75 -7.58
N LYS A 140 5.87 16.04 -6.94
CA LYS A 140 5.21 17.34 -7.06
C LYS A 140 5.23 18.04 -5.71
N LEU A 141 5.71 19.28 -5.68
CA LEU A 141 5.72 20.08 -4.47
C LEU A 141 4.28 20.29 -3.97
N ASP A 142 4.03 19.97 -2.70
CA ASP A 142 2.78 20.26 -2.01
C ASP A 142 2.95 21.57 -1.23
N ARG A 143 2.39 22.66 -1.78
CA ARG A 143 2.49 24.00 -1.18
C ARG A 143 1.70 24.14 0.12
N ASN A 144 0.73 23.27 0.40
CA ASN A 144 -0.08 23.35 1.62
C ASN A 144 0.63 22.68 2.82
N LEU A 145 1.42 21.64 2.55
CA LEU A 145 2.17 20.92 3.57
C LEU A 145 3.59 21.46 3.78
N THR A 146 4.06 22.28 2.83
CA THR A 146 5.36 22.95 2.89
C THR A 146 5.26 24.20 3.76
N ALA A 147 6.13 24.32 4.77
CA ALA A 147 6.13 25.48 5.68
C ALA A 147 7.07 26.60 5.24
N ALA A 148 8.15 26.26 4.52
CA ALA A 148 9.15 27.22 4.07
C ALA A 148 8.85 27.70 2.65
N ASP A 149 9.25 28.92 2.30
CA ASP A 149 9.10 29.43 0.93
C ASP A 149 9.92 28.56 -0.04
N PRO A 150 9.27 27.87 -1.01
CA PRO A 150 9.96 27.01 -1.97
C PRO A 150 10.66 27.78 -3.08
N ASP A 151 10.37 29.08 -3.22
CA ASP A 151 10.96 29.96 -4.23
C ASP A 151 12.11 30.80 -3.63
N ALA A 152 12.31 30.76 -2.31
CA ALA A 152 13.42 31.42 -1.62
C ALA A 152 14.77 30.76 -1.95
N PRO A 153 15.81 31.54 -2.26
CA PRO A 153 17.13 31.00 -2.57
C PRO A 153 17.81 30.43 -1.32
N ILE A 154 18.28 29.19 -1.40
CA ILE A 154 19.05 28.54 -0.32
C ILE A 154 20.51 28.45 -0.75
N ALA A 155 21.40 29.00 0.07
CA ALA A 155 22.84 28.87 -0.13
C ALA A 155 23.34 27.55 0.44
N THR A 156 23.87 26.68 -0.41
CA THR A 156 24.42 25.38 -0.02
C THR A 156 25.71 25.05 -0.77
N LEU A 157 26.41 24.02 -0.30
CA LEU A 157 27.63 23.52 -0.93
C LEU A 157 27.34 23.03 -2.35
N GLN A 158 28.19 23.41 -3.30
CA GLN A 158 28.11 22.92 -4.68
C GLN A 158 28.48 21.43 -4.72
N HIS A 159 27.49 20.56 -4.95
CA HIS A 159 27.73 19.11 -5.02
C HIS A 159 28.46 18.68 -6.31
N ALA A 160 28.45 19.51 -7.36
CA ALA A 160 29.04 19.20 -8.67
C ALA A 160 30.54 19.55 -8.80
N ALA A 161 31.22 20.00 -7.75
CA ALA A 161 32.60 20.49 -7.83
C ALA A 161 33.68 19.42 -7.54
N ALA A 162 33.44 18.14 -7.83
CA ALA A 162 34.42 17.07 -7.64
C ALA A 162 35.24 16.73 -8.91
N GLY A 163 35.08 17.47 -10.02
CA GLY A 163 35.62 17.07 -11.33
C GLY A 163 36.47 18.10 -12.10
N GLY A 164 36.74 19.30 -11.58
CA GLY A 164 37.55 20.26 -12.34
C GLY A 164 37.88 21.52 -11.56
N ALA A 165 39.18 21.77 -11.40
CA ALA A 165 39.71 23.01 -10.86
C ALA A 165 39.22 24.22 -11.69
N GLY A 166 38.56 25.19 -11.06
CA GLY A 166 38.36 26.50 -11.71
C GLY A 166 37.17 27.34 -11.27
N SER A 167 36.17 26.82 -10.55
CA SER A 167 35.11 27.70 -10.02
C SER A 167 34.55 27.19 -8.70
N THR A 168 34.79 27.91 -7.61
CA THR A 168 34.06 27.79 -6.34
C THR A 168 32.69 28.46 -6.50
N ALA A 169 31.85 27.92 -7.38
CA ALA A 169 30.55 28.48 -7.68
C ALA A 169 29.50 27.91 -6.71
N TRP A 170 29.30 28.61 -5.60
CA TRP A 170 28.16 28.33 -4.71
C TRP A 170 26.86 28.29 -5.50
N GLN A 171 26.10 27.22 -5.36
CA GLN A 171 24.86 27.02 -6.10
C GLN A 171 23.68 27.39 -5.21
N CYS A 172 22.86 28.34 -5.68
CA CYS A 172 21.56 28.60 -5.10
C CYS A 172 20.56 27.59 -5.65
N ILE A 173 19.75 27.01 -4.77
CA ILE A 173 18.69 26.05 -5.14
C ILE A 173 17.35 26.64 -4.72
N ALA A 174 16.36 26.67 -5.64
CA ALA A 174 14.95 26.79 -5.30
C ALA A 174 14.33 25.39 -5.23
N PRO A 175 13.79 24.97 -4.08
CA PRO A 175 13.06 23.72 -3.94
C PRO A 175 11.87 23.56 -4.90
N SER A 176 11.27 24.65 -5.37
CA SER A 176 10.23 24.64 -6.42
C SER A 176 10.74 24.27 -7.81
N GLY A 177 12.06 24.29 -8.03
CA GLY A 177 12.68 24.21 -9.35
C GLY A 177 12.74 25.56 -10.09
N ALA A 178 12.40 26.67 -9.43
CA ALA A 178 12.60 28.00 -9.99
C ALA A 178 14.09 28.32 -10.20
N PHE A 179 14.38 29.19 -11.18
CA PHE A 179 15.75 29.61 -11.46
C PHE A 179 16.26 30.56 -10.36
N CYS A 180 17.22 30.10 -9.55
CA CYS A 180 17.95 30.94 -8.59
C CYS A 180 19.30 31.41 -9.17
N GLY A 181 19.26 32.26 -10.18
CA GLY A 181 20.46 32.93 -10.70
C GLY A 181 20.22 34.43 -10.86
N PRO A 182 21.29 35.25 -10.95
CA PRO A 182 21.13 36.66 -11.29
C PRO A 182 20.39 36.78 -12.63
N ALA A 183 19.41 37.69 -12.70
CA ALA A 183 18.50 37.88 -13.84
C ALA A 183 19.19 38.07 -15.23
N ASN A 184 20.51 38.26 -15.27
CA ASN A 184 21.32 38.40 -16.47
C ASN A 184 21.97 37.12 -17.00
N ALA A 185 21.79 35.97 -16.35
CA ALA A 185 22.18 34.69 -16.94
C ALA A 185 21.09 34.24 -17.95
N ARG A 186 20.94 34.98 -19.05
CA ARG A 186 20.09 34.56 -20.16
C ARG A 186 20.63 33.25 -20.72
N VAL A 187 19.74 32.26 -20.74
CA VAL A 187 19.64 31.16 -21.68
C VAL A 187 20.44 31.46 -22.94
N GLY A 188 21.60 30.81 -23.07
CA GLY A 188 22.28 30.68 -24.35
C GLY A 188 21.30 30.05 -25.32
N GLN A 189 20.90 30.81 -26.33
CA GLN A 189 20.19 30.32 -27.49
C GLN A 189 20.99 29.17 -28.08
N VAL A 190 20.37 27.99 -28.15
CA VAL A 190 20.84 26.91 -29.01
C VAL A 190 20.53 27.36 -30.43
N GLY A 191 21.57 27.81 -31.13
CA GLY A 191 21.60 27.87 -32.59
C GLY A 191 22.01 26.52 -33.16
#